data_AF-A0A1B8P0B4-F1
#
_entry.id   AF-A0A1B8P0B4-F1
#
_cell.length_a   1.000
_cell.length_b   1.000
_cell.length_c   1.000
_cell.angle_alpha   90.00
_cell.angle_beta   90.00
_cell.angle_gamma   90.00
#
_symmetry.space_group_name_H-M   'P 1'
#
loop_
_entity.id
_entity.type
_entity.pdbx_description
1 polymer ?
#
loop_
_entity_poly.entity_id
_entity_poly.type
_entity_poly.pdbx_seq_one_letter_code
_entity_poly.pdbx_strand_id
1 'polypeptide(L)' 'MTTPLPDTPDSPRLTARHLYWQGWRVVRIAEFLDIKTPTVHSWKERDGWATASPTERVEGALELDWCS' A
#
# COMPACT_ATOMS: atom_id res chain seq x y z
N MET A 1 -18.68 2.82 28.83
CA MET A 1 -17.24 3.07 28.68
C MET A 1 -16.71 2.06 27.67
N THR A 2 -16.46 2.53 26.45
CA THR A 2 -16.03 1.69 25.32
C THR A 2 -14.54 1.44 25.47
N THR A 3 -14.14 0.19 25.64
CA THR A 3 -12.72 -0.20 25.77
C THR A 3 -12.09 -0.17 24.37
N PRO A 4 -11.16 0.74 24.04
CA PRO A 4 -10.39 0.60 22.81
C PRO A 4 -9.45 -0.59 23.00
N LEU A 5 -9.67 -1.65 22.22
CA LEU A 5 -8.80 -2.83 22.17
C LEU A 5 -7.38 -2.39 21.80
N PRO A 6 -6.34 -3.01 22.40
CA PRO A 6 -4.95 -2.68 22.14
C PRO A 6 -4.64 -2.92 20.67
N ASP A 7 -4.03 -1.91 20.05
CA ASP A 7 -3.41 -1.94 18.73
C ASP A 7 -2.54 -3.21 18.62
N THR A 8 -3.07 -4.23 17.97
CA THR A 8 -2.34 -5.45 17.67
C THR A 8 -1.25 -5.13 16.65
N PRO A 9 -0.02 -5.67 16.81
CA PRO A 9 1.15 -5.35 15.98
C PRO A 9 1.05 -5.76 14.50
N ASP A 10 -0.09 -6.31 14.07
CA ASP A 10 -0.41 -6.72 12.70
C ASP A 10 -1.45 -5.80 12.05
N SER A 11 -1.33 -4.49 12.25
CA SER A 11 -2.22 -3.54 11.60
C SER A 11 -2.05 -3.62 10.08
N PRO A 12 -3.11 -3.95 9.29
CA PRO A 12 -3.03 -4.06 7.83
C PRO A 12 -2.56 -2.76 7.16
N ARG A 13 -2.65 -1.63 7.88
CA ARG A 13 -2.06 -0.34 7.55
C ARG A 13 -0.54 -0.39 7.37
N LEU A 14 0.17 -1.02 8.30
CA LEU A 14 1.64 -1.11 8.29
C LEU A 14 2.10 -2.03 7.14
N THR A 15 1.43 -3.17 6.98
CA THR A 15 1.69 -4.09 5.87
C THR A 15 1.43 -3.42 4.52
N ALA A 16 0.32 -2.68 4.39
CA ALA A 16 0.02 -1.91 3.18
C ALA A 16 1.10 -0.85 2.88
N ARG A 17 1.62 -0.18 3.91
CA ARG A 17 2.70 0.81 3.76
C ARG A 17 3.99 0.18 3.26
N HIS A 18 4.39 -0.95 3.87
CA HIS A 18 5.57 -1.69 3.44
C HIS A 18 5.44 -2.17 1.99
N LEU A 19 4.31 -2.77 1.61
CA LEU A 19 4.06 -3.23 0.23
C LEU A 19 4.08 -2.06 -0.76
N TYR A 20 3.51 -0.91 -0.39
CA TYR A 20 3.54 0.29 -1.22
C TYR A 20 4.97 0.80 -1.45
N TRP A 21 5.82 0.76 -0.42
CA TRP A 21 7.25 1.08 -0.57
C TRP A 21 8.03 0.02 -1.36
N GLN A 22 7.56 -1.23 -1.41
CA GLN A 22 8.09 -2.26 -2.32
C GLN A 22 7.64 -2.08 -3.79
N GLY A 23 6.95 -0.99 -4.13
CA GLY A 23 6.50 -0.71 -5.50
C GLY A 23 5.15 -1.33 -5.88
N TRP A 24 4.43 -1.93 -4.93
CA TRP A 24 3.11 -2.52 -5.22
C TRP A 24 2.05 -1.45 -5.51
N ARG A 25 1.13 -1.76 -6.43
CA ARG A 25 -0.04 -0.91 -6.70
C ARG A 25 -1.03 -1.02 -5.54
N VAL A 26 -1.61 0.12 -5.14
CA VAL A 26 -2.62 0.21 -4.06
C VAL A 26 -3.79 -0.76 -4.28
N VAL A 27 -4.23 -0.94 -5.52
CA VAL A 27 -5.28 -1.92 -5.88
C VAL A 27 -4.86 -3.34 -5.51
N ARG A 28 -3.63 -3.74 -5.89
CA ARG A 28 -3.09 -5.08 -5.61
C ARG A 28 -2.83 -5.31 -4.11
N ILE A 29 -2.43 -4.26 -3.39
CA ILE A 29 -2.28 -4.30 -1.93
C ILE A 29 -3.64 -4.52 -1.27
N ALA A 30 -4.68 -3.83 -1.74
CA ALA A 30 -6.03 -3.97 -1.24
C ALA A 30 -6.58 -5.39 -1.48
N GLU A 31 -6.34 -5.97 -2.65
CA GLU A 31 -6.67 -7.37 -2.95
C GLU A 31 -5.86 -8.36 -2.09
N PHE A 32 -4.56 -8.12 -1.91
CA PHE A 32 -3.70 -8.99 -1.09
C PHE A 32 -4.10 -9.01 0.38
N LEU A 33 -4.57 -7.87 0.90
CA LEU A 33 -5.03 -7.72 2.28
C LEU A 33 -6.53 -8.02 2.45
N ASP A 34 -7.24 -8.38 1.37
CA ASP A 34 -8.70 -8.58 1.33
C ASP A 34 -9.50 -7.40 1.94
N ILE A 35 -9.09 -6.17 1.60
CA ILE A 35 -9.75 -4.93 2.05
C ILE A 35 -10.16 -4.07 0.86
N LYS A 36 -11.07 -3.14 1.11
CA LYS A 36 -11.52 -2.20 0.08
C LYS A 36 -10.38 -1.25 -0.31
N THR A 37 -10.13 -1.11 -1.61
CA THR A 37 -9.21 -0.12 -2.20
C THR A 37 -9.35 1.29 -1.61
N PRO A 38 -10.55 1.88 -1.42
CA PRO A 38 -10.69 3.21 -0.79
C PRO A 38 -10.14 3.29 0.64
N THR A 39 -10.10 2.17 1.36
CA THR A 39 -9.51 2.10 2.71
C THR A 39 -8.00 2.33 2.65
N VAL A 40 -7.30 1.69 1.72
CA VAL A 40 -5.84 1.89 1.52
C VAL A 40 -5.54 3.28 0.98
N HIS A 41 -6.39 3.83 0.10
CA HIS A 41 -6.29 5.23 -0.34
C HIS A 41 -6.39 6.21 0.83
N SER A 42 -7.37 6.01 1.72
CA SER A 42 -7.53 6.85 2.92
C SER A 42 -6.30 6.81 3.82
N TRP A 43 -5.60 5.67 3.90
CA TRP A 43 -4.35 5.54 4.66
C TRP A 43 -3.21 6.29 3.97
N LYS A 44 -3.05 6.07 2.66
CA LYS A 44 -2.06 6.79 1.85
C LYS A 44 -2.23 8.31 1.92
N GLU A 45 -3.46 8.81 1.95
CA GLU A 45 -3.75 10.25 2.08
C GLU A 45 -3.45 10.76 3.50
N ARG A 46 -3.87 10.05 4.55
CA ARG A 46 -3.59 10.44 5.94
C ARG A 46 -2.10 10.43 6.29
N ASP A 47 -1.37 9.43 5.79
CA ASP A 47 0.06 9.24 6.06
C ASP A 47 0.95 9.87 4.98
N GLY A 48 0.38 10.45 3.93
CA GLY A 48 1.13 11.14 2.87
C GLY A 48 2.05 10.25 2.03
N TRP A 49 1.72 8.97 1.78
CA TRP A 49 2.65 8.08 1.03
C TRP A 49 2.90 8.52 -0.42
N ALA A 50 2.07 9.43 -0.95
CA ALA A 50 2.25 10.00 -2.29
C ALA A 50 3.38 11.03 -2.36
N THR A 51 3.64 11.75 -1.27
CA THR A 51 4.69 12.78 -1.20
C THR A 51 6.08 12.18 -0.96
N ALA A 52 6.14 10.91 -0.55
CA ALA A 52 7.38 10.13 -0.54
C ALA A 52 7.91 9.98 -1.98
N SER A 53 9.17 10.38 -2.17
CA SER A 53 9.80 10.64 -3.46
C SER A 53 9.78 9.45 -4.44
N PRO A 54 9.73 9.71 -5.77
CA PRO A 54 9.67 8.66 -6.80
C PRO A 54 10.92 7.80 -6.95
N THR A 55 12.04 8.21 -6.37
CA THR A 55 13.32 7.51 -6.48
C THR A 55 13.32 6.13 -5.82
N GLU A 56 12.39 5.85 -4.90
CA GLU A 56 12.22 4.52 -4.29
C GLU A 56 11.16 3.65 -4.98
N ARG A 57 10.60 4.08 -6.13
CA ARG A 57 9.65 3.27 -6.93
C ARG A 57 10.39 2.34 -7.90
N VAL A 58 11.41 1.63 -7.40
CA VAL A 58 12.29 0.73 -8.18
C VAL A 58 11.45 -0.22 -9.02
N GLU A 59 11.49 0.06 -10.33
CA GLU A 59 11.55 -0.86 -11.47
C GLU A 59 10.86 -2.21 -11.26
N GLY A 60 9.63 -2.36 -11.78
CA GLY A 60 8.94 -3.65 -11.69
C GLY A 60 7.82 -3.92 -12.68
N ALA A 61 7.51 -3.03 -13.62
CA ALA A 61 6.62 -3.38 -14.72
C ALA A 61 6.83 -2.44 -15.90
N LEU A 62 6.80 -3.02 -17.10
CA LEU A 62 6.91 -2.41 -18.43
C LEU A 62 8.30 -2.49 -19.09
N GLU A 63 9.00 -3.61 -18.91
CA GLU A 63 9.57 -4.27 -20.10
C GLU A 63 8.41 -4.99 -20.80
N LEU A 64 7.65 -4.23 -21.59
CA LEU A 64 6.77 -4.78 -22.62
C LEU A 64 7.55 -4.80 -23.93
N ASP A 65 8.64 -5.56 -23.92
CA ASP A 65 9.17 -6.19 -25.12
C ASP A 65 8.24 -7.38 -25.45
N TRP A 66 7.09 -7.07 -26.04
CA TRP A 66 6.22 -8.07 -26.67
C TRP A 66 5.68 -7.51 -27.99
N CYS A 67 6.61 -7.05 -28.82
CA CYS A 67 6.43 -7.00 -30.26
C CYS A 67 7.72 -7.48 -30.93
N SER A 68 7.84 -8.79 -31.07
CA SER A 68 8.53 -9.45 -32.19
C SER A 68 7.91 -10.82 -32.44
#